data_AF-A0A2D6XL74-F1
#
_entry.id   AF-A0A2D6XL74-F1
#
_cell.length_a   1.000
_cell.length_b   1.000
_cell.length_c   1.000
_cell.angle_alpha   90.00
_cell.angle_beta   90.00
_cell.angle_gamma   90.00
#
_symmetry.space_group_name_H-M   'P 1'
#
loop_
_entity.id
_entity.type
_entity.pdbx_description
1 polymer ?
#
loop_
_entity_poly.entity_id
_entity_poly.type
_entity_poly.pdbx_seq_one_letter_code
_entity_poly.pdbx_strand_id
1 'polypeptide(L)'
;MNKENEVDYGKLNKRIVFTENEHRHAKLILKLKHDGFKQSKFFRAIITGYIEDDPVLQQYVDSVKEQSQKLKKKSKRLRAKGQEKLNDLGLNDGDIENIFDLIEQEHPEL
;
A
#
# COMPACT_ATOMS: atom_id res chain seq x y z
N MET A 1 -10.24 -12.39 -27.08
CA MET A 1 -10.10 -12.52 -25.61
C MET A 1 -8.62 -12.45 -25.29
N ASN A 2 -8.17 -11.34 -24.70
CA ASN A 2 -6.75 -11.06 -24.48
C ASN A 2 -6.23 -11.88 -23.29
N LYS A 3 -5.23 -12.72 -23.54
CA LYS A 3 -4.51 -13.55 -22.55
C LYS A 3 -3.48 -12.76 -21.71
N GLU A 4 -3.58 -11.44 -21.63
CA GLU A 4 -2.54 -10.61 -21.02
C GLU A 4 -2.64 -10.45 -19.49
N ASN A 5 -3.70 -10.98 -18.85
CA ASN A 5 -3.91 -10.86 -17.40
C ASN A 5 -3.81 -12.19 -16.64
N GLU A 6 -3.32 -13.26 -17.27
CA GLU A 6 -3.12 -14.52 -16.56
C GLU A 6 -1.77 -14.45 -15.82
N VAL A 7 -1.82 -13.91 -14.60
CA VAL A 7 -0.67 -13.97 -13.68
C VAL A 7 -0.39 -15.44 -13.41
N ASP A 8 0.76 -15.95 -13.86
CA ASP A 8 1.22 -17.32 -13.55
C ASP A 8 1.59 -17.40 -12.06
N TYR A 9 0.59 -17.71 -11.24
CA TYR A 9 0.72 -17.95 -9.80
C TYR A 9 1.56 -19.20 -9.47
N GLY A 10 2.08 -19.96 -10.43
CA GLY A 10 2.84 -21.20 -10.22
C GLY A 10 4.19 -21.04 -9.51
N LYS A 11 4.64 -19.81 -9.23
CA LYS A 11 5.80 -19.49 -8.37
C LYS A 11 5.43 -18.40 -7.34
N LEU A 12 4.41 -18.67 -6.52
CA LEU A 12 3.84 -17.75 -5.50
C LEU A 12 4.85 -16.97 -4.65
N ASN A 13 6.04 -17.53 -4.41
CA ASN A 13 7.07 -16.91 -3.58
C ASN A 13 8.23 -16.37 -4.43
N LYS A 14 8.40 -15.04 -4.45
CA LYS A 14 9.60 -14.38 -4.97
C LYS A 14 10.56 -14.04 -3.82
N ARG A 15 11.82 -14.45 -3.96
CA ARG A 15 12.88 -14.04 -3.03
C ARG A 15 13.35 -12.62 -3.33
N ILE A 16 13.32 -11.75 -2.32
CA ILE A 16 13.87 -10.39 -2.35
C ILE A 16 15.11 -10.36 -1.44
N VAL A 17 16.24 -9.88 -1.97
CA VAL A 17 17.51 -9.75 -1.23
C VAL A 17 18.09 -8.37 -1.48
N PHE A 18 18.57 -7.72 -0.44
CA PHE A 18 19.31 -6.46 -0.51
C PHE A 18 20.48 -6.52 0.48
N THR A 19 21.53 -5.75 0.19
CA THR A 19 22.73 -5.66 1.03
C THR A 19 22.68 -4.40 1.88
N GLU A 20 23.08 -4.52 3.14
CA GLU A 20 23.27 -3.39 4.07
C GLU A 20 24.60 -3.55 4.81
N ASN A 21 25.12 -2.46 5.34
CA ASN A 21 26.27 -2.51 6.21
C ASN A 21 25.92 -3.11 7.58
N GLU A 22 26.94 -3.72 8.20
CA GLU A 22 26.81 -4.46 9.45
C GLU A 22 26.24 -3.60 10.59
N HIS A 23 26.68 -2.34 10.70
CA HIS A 23 26.23 -1.43 11.75
C HIS A 23 24.73 -1.12 11.67
N ARG A 24 24.22 -0.83 10.47
CA ARG A 24 22.79 -0.56 10.26
C ARG A 24 21.95 -1.82 10.46
N HIS A 25 22.45 -2.97 10.01
CA HIS A 25 21.80 -4.25 10.25
C HIS A 25 21.67 -4.53 11.75
N ALA A 26 22.74 -4.38 12.52
CA ALA A 26 22.72 -4.56 13.98
C ALA A 26 21.71 -3.64 14.67
N LYS A 27 21.68 -2.36 14.30
CA LYS A 27 20.69 -1.39 14.81
C LYS A 27 19.24 -1.80 14.49
N LEU A 28 18.99 -2.26 13.27
CA LEU A 28 17.67 -2.74 12.86
C LEU A 28 17.24 -3.93 13.71
N ILE A 29 18.10 -4.94 13.87
CA ILE A 29 17.79 -6.13 14.67
C ILE A 29 17.50 -5.77 16.13
N LEU A 30 18.31 -4.89 16.74
CA LEU A 30 18.08 -4.45 18.11
C LEU A 30 16.74 -3.75 18.27
N LYS A 31 16.40 -2.83 17.36
CA LYS A 31 15.15 -2.08 17.41
C LYS A 31 13.94 -3.00 17.22
N LEU A 32 14.00 -3.90 16.25
CA LEU A 32 12.97 -4.90 16.00
C LEU A 32 12.76 -5.81 17.21
N LYS A 33 13.85 -6.26 17.86
CA LYS A 33 13.76 -7.10 19.06
C LYS A 33 13.11 -6.35 20.22
N HIS A 34 13.48 -5.10 20.44
CA HIS A 34 12.87 -4.24 21.45
C HIS A 34 11.35 -4.11 21.24
N ASP A 35 10.92 -3.98 19.98
CA ASP A 35 9.51 -3.82 19.61
C ASP A 35 8.77 -5.17 19.43
N GLY A 36 9.40 -6.30 19.77
CA GLY A 36 8.79 -7.65 19.65
C GLY A 36 8.51 -8.09 18.21
N PHE A 37 9.24 -7.53 17.25
CA PHE A 37 8.91 -7.60 15.83
C PHE A 37 9.94 -8.46 15.06
N LYS A 38 9.46 -9.40 14.23
CA LYS A 38 10.35 -10.20 13.36
C LYS A 38 10.74 -9.41 12.12
N GLN A 39 12.01 -9.48 11.70
CA GLN A 39 12.52 -8.77 10.52
C GLN A 39 11.73 -9.05 9.23
N SER A 40 11.35 -10.31 8.99
CA SER A 40 10.52 -10.64 7.81
C SER A 40 9.11 -10.06 7.91
N LYS A 41 8.52 -9.99 9.11
CA LYS A 41 7.21 -9.34 9.32
C LYS A 41 7.31 -7.84 9.08
N PHE A 42 8.40 -7.22 9.51
CA PHE A 42 8.69 -5.81 9.24
C PHE A 42 8.71 -5.49 7.77
N PHE A 43 9.55 -6.15 6.98
CA PHE A 43 9.63 -5.84 5.56
C PHE A 43 8.33 -6.14 4.81
N ARG A 44 7.62 -7.23 5.15
CA ARG A 44 6.30 -7.50 4.56
C ARG A 44 5.29 -6.39 4.88
N ALA A 45 5.21 -5.95 6.13
CA ALA A 45 4.30 -4.87 6.53
C ALA A 45 4.58 -3.56 5.79
N ILE A 46 5.87 -3.19 5.64
CA ILE A 46 6.25 -1.98 4.88
C ILE A 46 5.93 -2.13 3.39
N ILE A 47 6.16 -3.30 2.80
CA ILE A 47 5.80 -3.57 1.39
C ILE A 47 4.29 -3.45 1.20
N THR A 48 3.50 -4.11 2.04
CA THR A 48 2.03 -4.06 2.00
C THR A 48 1.54 -2.62 2.13
N GLY A 49 1.93 -1.90 3.19
CA GLY A 49 1.49 -0.53 3.38
C GLY A 49 1.93 0.41 2.24
N TYR A 50 3.08 0.18 1.62
CA TYR A 50 3.49 0.98 0.47
C TYR A 50 2.64 0.69 -0.78
N ILE A 51 2.28 -0.57 -1.03
CA ILE A 51 1.41 -0.99 -2.15
C ILE A 51 -0.01 -0.49 -1.97
N GLU A 52 -0.50 -0.46 -0.73
CA GLU A 52 -1.85 0.00 -0.35
C GLU A 52 -1.92 1.52 -0.16
N ASP A 53 -0.90 2.26 -0.60
CA ASP A 53 -0.85 3.73 -0.52
C ASP A 53 -1.03 4.29 0.91
N ASP A 54 -0.52 3.59 1.94
CA ASP A 54 -0.54 4.06 3.34
C ASP A 54 -0.01 5.52 3.43
N PRO A 55 -0.80 6.46 3.97
CA PRO A 55 -0.45 7.88 3.94
C PRO A 55 0.88 8.22 4.61
N VAL A 56 1.23 7.51 5.70
CA VAL A 56 2.46 7.76 6.45
C VAL A 56 3.67 7.28 5.64
N LEU A 57 3.59 6.09 5.04
CA LEU A 57 4.65 5.57 4.19
C LEU A 57 4.81 6.40 2.91
N GLN A 58 3.71 6.80 2.27
CA GLN A 58 3.77 7.67 1.08
C GLN A 58 4.42 9.02 1.41
N GLN A 59 4.10 9.62 2.56
CA GLN A 59 4.74 10.85 3.02
C GLN A 59 6.23 10.66 3.28
N TYR A 60 6.61 9.57 3.95
CA TYR A 60 8.01 9.26 4.21
C TYR A 60 8.79 9.05 2.90
N VAL A 61 8.23 8.29 1.95
CA VAL A 61 8.85 8.07 0.63
C VAL A 61 9.02 9.37 -0.14
N ASP A 62 7.99 10.23 -0.17
CA ASP A 62 8.09 11.56 -0.79
C ASP A 62 9.20 12.42 -0.14
N SER A 63 9.47 12.23 1.16
CA SER A 63 10.54 12.95 1.87
C SER A 63 11.94 12.50 1.46
N VAL A 64 12.16 11.18 1.31
CA VAL A 64 13.49 10.59 1.04
C VAL A 64 13.80 10.44 -0.45
N LYS A 65 12.78 10.39 -1.31
CA LYS A 65 12.98 10.25 -2.75
C LYS A 65 13.58 11.54 -3.31
N GLU A 66 14.73 11.43 -3.96
CA GLU A 66 15.30 12.51 -4.75
C GLU A 66 14.41 12.74 -5.97
N GLN A 67 13.58 13.76 -5.90
CA GLN A 67 12.71 14.18 -6.98
C GLN A 67 12.68 15.69 -7.03
N SER A 68 12.52 16.25 -8.23
CA SER A 68 12.29 17.68 -8.36
C SER A 68 11.03 18.09 -7.58
N GLN A 69 11.06 19.26 -6.95
CA GLN A 69 9.94 19.78 -6.17
C GLN A 69 8.64 19.85 -6.98
N LYS A 70 8.76 20.05 -8.31
CA LYS A 70 7.64 20.01 -9.25
C LYS A 70 6.97 18.64 -9.30
N LEU A 71 7.76 17.55 -9.35
CA LEU A 71 7.24 16.19 -9.35
C LEU A 71 6.63 15.82 -8.00
N LYS A 72 7.24 16.22 -6.88
CA LYS A 72 6.67 16.03 -5.54
C LYS A 72 5.29 16.69 -5.42
N LYS A 73 5.17 17.96 -5.81
CA LYS A 73 3.88 18.68 -5.82
C LYS A 73 2.85 18.04 -6.75
N LYS A 74 3.26 17.60 -7.94
CA LYS A 74 2.35 16.91 -8.89
C LYS A 74 1.84 15.60 -8.30
N SER A 75 2.72 14.79 -7.70
CA SER A 75 2.36 13.52 -7.06
C SER A 75 1.34 13.73 -5.93
N LYS A 76 1.65 14.64 -4.99
CA LYS A 76 0.75 14.99 -3.89
C LYS A 76 -0.63 15.47 -4.39
N ARG A 77 -0.65 16.32 -5.42
CA ARG A 77 -1.90 16.81 -6.02
C ARG A 77 -2.70 15.70 -6.69
N LEU A 78 -2.05 14.78 -7.40
CA LEU A 78 -2.74 13.67 -8.06
C LEU A 78 -3.35 12.70 -7.03
N ARG A 79 -2.61 12.38 -5.95
CA ARG A 79 -3.15 11.56 -4.85
C ARG A 79 -4.37 12.23 -4.20
N ALA A 80 -4.28 13.53 -3.88
CA ALA A 80 -5.40 14.28 -3.31
C ALA A 80 -6.64 14.29 -4.24
N LYS A 81 -6.45 14.51 -5.54
CA LYS A 81 -7.53 14.44 -6.52
C LYS A 81 -8.10 13.03 -6.69
N GLY A 82 -7.27 12.00 -6.55
CA GLY A 82 -7.72 10.61 -6.57
C GLY A 82 -8.67 10.34 -5.40
N GLN A 83 -8.28 10.75 -4.19
CA GLN A 83 -9.11 10.60 -3.00
C GLN A 83 -10.41 11.39 -3.09
N GLU A 84 -10.36 12.65 -3.56
CA GLU A 84 -11.53 13.47 -3.80
C GLU A 84 -12.50 12.79 -4.78
N LYS A 85 -11.99 12.25 -5.88
CA LYS A 85 -12.82 11.50 -6.85
C LYS A 85 -13.41 10.22 -6.29
N LEU A 86 -12.68 9.48 -5.46
CA LEU A 86 -13.24 8.28 -4.81
C LEU A 86 -14.42 8.65 -3.89
N ASN A 87 -14.29 9.76 -3.16
CA ASN A 87 -15.37 10.30 -2.34
C ASN A 87 -16.55 10.79 -3.21
N ASP A 88 -16.29 11.54 -4.29
CA ASP A 88 -17.32 12.04 -5.19
C ASP A 88 -18.12 10.90 -5.86
N LEU A 89 -17.46 9.76 -6.10
CA LEU A 89 -18.07 8.57 -6.70
C LEU A 89 -18.76 7.66 -5.68
N GLY A 90 -18.71 7.97 -4.38
CA GLY A 90 -19.21 7.09 -3.32
C GLY A 90 -18.48 5.73 -3.28
N LEU A 91 -17.22 5.70 -3.71
CA LEU A 91 -16.38 4.50 -3.77
C LEU A 91 -15.38 4.43 -2.62
N ASN A 92 -15.66 5.11 -1.51
CA ASN A 92 -14.92 4.84 -0.29
C ASN A 92 -15.49 3.56 0.36
N ASP A 93 -14.68 2.87 1.14
CA ASP A 93 -15.03 1.52 1.64
C ASP A 93 -16.36 1.52 2.42
N GLY A 94 -16.65 2.60 3.16
CA GLY A 94 -17.92 2.72 3.89
C GLY A 94 -19.13 2.96 2.99
N ASP A 95 -19.02 3.80 1.96
CA ASP A 95 -20.12 4.09 1.02
C ASP A 95 -20.43 2.90 0.11
N ILE A 96 -19.42 2.08 -0.23
CA ILE A 96 -19.61 0.83 -0.97
C ILE A 96 -20.41 -0.17 -0.14
N GLU A 97 -20.07 -0.37 1.14
CA GLU A 97 -20.84 -1.24 2.04
C GLU A 97 -22.29 -0.76 2.17
N ASN A 98 -22.51 0.56 2.33
CA ASN A 98 -23.85 1.14 2.36
C ASN A 98 -24.65 0.89 1.07
N ILE A 99 -24.00 0.87 -0.10
CA ILE A 99 -24.66 0.54 -1.38
C ILE A 99 -25.09 -0.92 -1.42
N PHE A 100 -24.25 -1.84 -0.96
CA PHE A 100 -24.59 -3.27 -0.92
C PHE A 100 -25.71 -3.57 0.09
N ASP A 101 -25.69 -2.93 1.27
CA ASP A 101 -26.76 -3.03 2.26
C ASP A 101 -28.11 -2.54 1.69
N LEU A 102 -28.10 -1.47 0.90
CA LEU A 102 -29.31 -0.92 0.28
C LEU A 102 -29.86 -1.85 -0.82
N ILE A 103 -28.99 -2.47 -1.61
CA ILE A 103 -29.37 -3.46 -2.63
C ILE A 103 -29.93 -4.73 -1.98
N GLU A 104 -29.32 -5.19 -0.89
CA GLU A 104 -29.79 -6.36 -0.12
C GLU A 104 -31.18 -6.10 0.51
N GLN A 105 -31.46 -4.86 0.93
CA GLN A 105 -32.79 -4.45 1.38
C GLN A 105 -33.85 -4.44 0.27
N GLU A 106 -33.52 -3.94 -0.93
CA GLU A 106 -34.46 -3.92 -2.07
C GLU A 106 -34.64 -5.29 -2.72
N HIS A 107 -33.65 -6.17 -2.61
CA HIS A 107 -33.64 -7.52 -3.19
C HIS A 107 -33.18 -8.57 -2.17
N PRO A 108 -34.01 -8.89 -1.15
CA PRO A 108 -33.65 -9.83 -0.08
C PRO A 108 -33.56 -11.30 -0.54
N GLU A 109 -33.85 -11.59 -1.80
CA GLU A 109 -33.83 -12.92 -2.42
C GLU A 109 -32.51 -13.24 -3.14
N LEU A 110 -31.57 -12.28 -3.24
CA LEU A 110 -30.26 -12.43 -3.92
C LEU A 110 -29.22 -13.18 -3.07
#